data_AF-A0A7S0ILA3-F1
#
_entry.id   AF-A0A7S0ILA3-F1
#
_cell.length_a   1.000
_cell.length_b   1.000
_cell.length_c   1.000
_cell.angle_alpha   90.00
_cell.angle_beta   90.00
_cell.angle_gamma   90.00
#
_symmetry.space_group_name_H-M   'P 1'
#
loop_
_entity.id
_entity.type
_entity.pdbx_description
1 polymer ?
#
loop_
_entity_poly.entity_id
_entity_poly.type
_entity_poly.pdbx_seq_one_letter_code
_entity_poly.pdbx_strand_id
1 'polypeptide(L)'
;SFLTLNWFTRGIDSTMWKWLNRMLDEMRVSSNVDSLPAGIELPVLRREVEVMANTVEKMGFSVVLSHGDLKPSNVMLLGDNRVDDDVRLIDLDVRLIDLELAGPNYRGFDLAKLFRIDPYRFSEERFSEFLSVYCETAKVDESLAKEIEKETKVCLPLVHLEAAVFFALAVAMGQDFGGPSSDKARWEALLRDRWAKYMASKATIDVFRDVM
;
A
#
# COMPACT_ATOMS: atom_id res chain seq x y z
N SER A 1 33.76 10.86 -0.65
CA SER A 1 32.88 12.03 -0.89
C SER A 1 31.49 11.51 -1.13
N PHE A 2 30.61 11.64 -0.13
CA PHE A 2 29.23 11.16 -0.20
C PHE A 2 28.43 12.03 -1.18
N LEU A 3 27.87 11.42 -2.21
CA LEU A 3 26.89 12.04 -3.10
C LEU A 3 25.57 12.14 -2.34
N THR A 4 25.25 13.33 -1.87
CA THR A 4 23.89 13.75 -1.53
C THR A 4 23.07 13.83 -2.81
N LEU A 5 22.43 12.74 -3.22
CA LEU A 5 21.32 12.83 -4.16
C LEU A 5 20.07 13.28 -3.41
N ASN A 6 19.74 14.56 -3.55
CA ASN A 6 18.42 15.11 -3.21
C ASN A 6 17.37 14.50 -4.16
N TRP A 7 16.71 13.42 -3.72
CA TRP A 7 15.57 12.79 -4.41
C TRP A 7 14.21 13.36 -4.01
N PHE A 8 14.14 14.57 -3.43
CA PHE A 8 12.88 15.19 -3.07
C PHE A 8 12.36 16.07 -4.20
N THR A 9 11.74 15.47 -5.21
CA THR A 9 10.93 16.19 -6.19
C THR A 9 9.46 16.07 -5.81
N ARG A 10 8.81 17.20 -5.50
CA ARG A 10 7.34 17.26 -5.44
C ARG A 10 6.80 17.03 -6.85
N GLY A 11 5.98 15.99 -7.02
CA GLY A 11 5.23 15.73 -8.25
C GLY A 11 6.03 15.16 -9.43
N ILE A 12 6.57 13.94 -9.29
CA ILE A 12 6.96 13.11 -10.46
C ILE A 12 6.38 11.70 -10.24
N ASP A 13 5.28 11.43 -10.96
CA ASP A 13 4.46 10.21 -11.03
C ASP A 13 4.85 9.02 -10.14
N SER A 14 4.10 8.84 -9.05
CA SER A 14 4.09 7.59 -8.30
C SER A 14 3.82 6.40 -9.23
N THR A 15 4.67 5.38 -9.11
CA THR A 15 4.58 4.11 -9.85
C THR A 15 3.27 3.39 -9.58
N MET A 16 2.69 3.56 -8.39
CA MET A 16 1.40 2.98 -8.01
C MET A 16 0.26 3.49 -8.89
N TRP A 17 0.19 4.79 -9.22
CA TRP A 17 -0.87 5.30 -10.09
C TRP A 17 -0.78 4.72 -11.51
N LYS A 18 0.45 4.59 -12.03
CA LYS A 18 0.70 3.94 -13.32
C LYS A 18 0.20 2.50 -13.32
N TRP A 19 0.48 1.74 -12.26
CA TRP A 19 -0.02 0.38 -12.11
C TRP A 19 -1.54 0.29 -12.00
N LEU A 20 -2.16 1.15 -11.17
CA LEU A 20 -3.62 1.17 -11.03
C LEU A 20 -4.31 1.46 -12.36
N ASN A 21 -3.85 2.48 -13.09
CA ASN A 21 -4.41 2.82 -14.39
C ASN A 21 -4.22 1.69 -15.41
N ARG A 22 -3.03 1.04 -15.42
CA ARG A 22 -2.79 -0.13 -16.26
C ARG A 22 -3.77 -1.26 -15.95
N MET A 23 -3.98 -1.61 -14.69
CA MET A 23 -4.94 -2.66 -14.31
C MET A 23 -6.37 -2.30 -14.75
N LEU A 24 -6.80 -1.05 -14.58
CA LEU A 24 -8.10 -0.56 -15.03
C LEU A 24 -8.25 -0.62 -16.57
N ASP A 25 -7.18 -0.33 -17.31
CA ASP A 25 -7.16 -0.38 -18.77
C ASP A 25 -7.20 -1.80 -19.31
N GLU A 26 -6.49 -2.74 -18.67
CA GLU A 26 -6.56 -4.17 -18.99
C GLU A 26 -7.97 -4.74 -18.74
N MET A 27 -8.61 -4.36 -17.63
CA MET A 27 -10.00 -4.74 -17.37
C MET A 27 -10.96 -4.26 -18.46
N ARG A 28 -10.74 -3.05 -18.99
CA ARG A 28 -11.61 -2.45 -20.02
C ARG A 28 -11.68 -3.29 -21.31
N VAL A 29 -10.59 -3.95 -21.66
CA VAL A 29 -10.51 -4.77 -22.89
C VAL A 29 -10.82 -6.24 -22.63
N SER A 30 -11.10 -6.62 -21.38
CA SER A 30 -11.47 -7.99 -21.04
C SER A 30 -12.90 -8.32 -21.45
N SER A 31 -13.10 -9.52 -22.00
CA SER A 31 -14.44 -10.06 -22.29
C SER A 31 -15.25 -10.40 -21.05
N ASN A 32 -14.64 -10.48 -19.85
CA ASN A 32 -15.33 -10.79 -18.60
C ASN A 32 -15.44 -9.59 -17.65
N VAL A 33 -15.26 -8.36 -18.14
CA VAL A 33 -15.42 -7.14 -17.31
C VAL A 33 -16.81 -7.07 -16.64
N ASP A 34 -17.85 -7.57 -17.33
CA ASP A 34 -19.22 -7.62 -16.81
C ASP A 34 -19.41 -8.69 -15.71
N SER A 35 -18.38 -9.49 -15.42
CA SER A 35 -18.41 -10.45 -14.30
C SER A 35 -18.02 -9.83 -12.97
N LEU A 36 -17.65 -8.54 -12.95
CA LEU A 36 -17.38 -7.83 -11.71
C LEU A 36 -18.65 -7.76 -10.83
N PRO A 37 -18.49 -7.83 -9.49
CA PRO A 37 -19.59 -7.64 -8.56
C PRO A 37 -20.36 -6.34 -8.76
N ALA A 38 -21.69 -6.40 -8.61
CA ALA A 38 -22.52 -5.20 -8.54
C ALA A 38 -22.03 -4.24 -7.45
N GLY A 39 -21.95 -2.95 -7.79
CA GLY A 39 -21.39 -1.88 -6.95
C GLY A 39 -19.85 -1.79 -6.94
N ILE A 40 -19.17 -2.65 -7.69
CA ILE A 40 -17.69 -2.67 -7.86
C ILE A 40 -17.35 -2.78 -9.36
N GLU A 41 -18.14 -2.14 -10.21
CA GLU A 41 -17.95 -2.15 -11.66
C GLU A 41 -16.77 -1.26 -12.06
N LEU A 42 -16.22 -1.50 -13.26
CA LEU A 42 -15.08 -0.73 -13.77
C LEU A 42 -15.27 0.81 -13.71
N PRO A 43 -16.45 1.38 -14.06
CA PRO A 43 -16.66 2.83 -13.92
C PRO A 43 -16.60 3.32 -12.46
N VAL A 44 -17.03 2.49 -11.51
CA VAL A 44 -16.97 2.80 -10.08
C VAL A 44 -15.53 2.78 -9.58
N LEU A 45 -14.77 1.74 -9.95
CA LEU A 45 -13.35 1.62 -9.62
C LEU A 45 -12.53 2.78 -10.18
N ARG A 46 -12.73 3.14 -11.46
CA ARG A 46 -12.05 4.30 -12.09
C ARG A 46 -12.33 5.59 -11.35
N ARG A 47 -13.60 5.85 -11.03
CA ARG A 47 -13.99 7.07 -10.30
C ARG A 47 -13.30 7.15 -8.94
N GLU A 48 -13.29 6.07 -8.16
CA GLU A 48 -12.66 6.11 -6.83
C GLU A 48 -11.14 6.23 -6.91
N VAL A 49 -10.49 5.63 -7.92
CA VAL A 49 -9.04 5.85 -8.19
C VAL A 49 -8.76 7.31 -8.55
N GLU A 50 -9.58 7.94 -9.39
CA GLU A 50 -9.45 9.36 -9.73
C GLU A 50 -9.65 10.27 -8.50
N VAL A 51 -10.67 10.00 -7.68
CA VAL A 51 -10.92 10.75 -6.44
C VAL A 51 -9.73 10.64 -5.49
N MET A 52 -9.19 9.45 -5.30
CA MET A 52 -8.04 9.24 -4.44
C MET A 52 -6.78 9.91 -4.99
N ALA A 53 -6.51 9.78 -6.30
CA ALA A 53 -5.36 10.40 -6.95
C ALA A 53 -5.36 11.92 -6.77
N ASN A 54 -6.49 12.57 -7.07
CA ASN A 54 -6.67 14.01 -6.87
C ASN A 54 -6.50 14.43 -5.40
N THR A 55 -6.91 13.57 -4.46
CA THR A 55 -6.83 13.88 -3.04
C THR A 55 -5.40 13.80 -2.53
N VAL A 56 -4.68 12.73 -2.87
CA VAL A 56 -3.27 12.56 -2.53
C VAL A 56 -2.39 13.63 -3.18
N GLU A 57 -2.68 14.00 -4.43
CA GLU A 57 -1.97 15.08 -5.13
C GLU A 57 -2.10 16.41 -4.39
N LYS A 58 -3.31 16.78 -3.95
CA LYS A 58 -3.55 18.01 -3.18
C LYS A 58 -2.83 18.03 -1.82
N MET A 59 -2.59 16.86 -1.23
CA MET A 59 -1.86 16.75 0.04
C MET A 59 -0.34 16.88 -0.13
N GLY A 60 0.16 16.87 -1.36
CA GLY A 60 1.57 17.18 -1.65
C GLY A 60 2.57 16.18 -1.06
N PHE A 61 2.19 14.91 -0.96
CA PHE A 61 3.04 13.85 -0.41
C PHE A 61 4.37 13.72 -1.15
N SER A 62 5.41 13.38 -0.39
CA SER A 62 6.75 13.20 -0.95
C SER A 62 6.85 11.86 -1.67
N VAL A 63 7.43 11.89 -2.87
CA VAL A 63 7.78 10.68 -3.62
C VAL A 63 9.22 10.31 -3.25
N VAL A 64 9.43 9.05 -2.86
CA VAL A 64 10.73 8.49 -2.49
C VAL A 64 10.95 7.16 -3.22
N LEU A 65 12.15 6.58 -3.11
CA LEU A 65 12.36 5.20 -3.48
C LEU A 65 11.62 4.30 -2.49
N SER A 66 10.66 3.55 -3.00
CA SER A 66 9.79 2.65 -2.25
C SER A 66 9.91 1.23 -2.79
N HIS A 67 9.60 0.25 -1.96
CA HIS A 67 9.44 -1.15 -2.33
C HIS A 67 8.21 -1.39 -3.20
N GLY A 68 7.11 -0.64 -2.98
CA GLY A 68 5.86 -0.75 -3.74
C GLY A 68 4.96 -1.93 -3.35
N ASP A 69 5.49 -2.94 -2.67
CA ASP A 69 4.73 -4.05 -2.08
C ASP A 69 5.29 -4.51 -0.74
N LEU A 70 5.53 -3.55 0.17
CA LEU A 70 6.07 -3.82 1.50
C LEU A 70 5.02 -4.48 2.41
N LYS A 71 4.73 -5.76 2.16
CA LYS A 71 3.88 -6.61 2.98
C LYS A 71 4.73 -7.57 3.83
N PRO A 72 4.23 -8.10 4.96
CA PRO A 72 5.03 -8.97 5.83
C PRO A 72 5.67 -10.18 5.14
N SER A 73 5.05 -10.74 4.10
CA SER A 73 5.64 -11.87 3.36
C SER A 73 6.87 -11.49 2.52
N ASN A 74 7.13 -10.19 2.31
CA ASN A 74 8.27 -9.67 1.56
C ASN A 74 9.40 -9.19 2.50
N VAL A 75 9.28 -9.47 3.80
CA VAL A 75 10.29 -9.23 4.82
C VAL A 75 10.87 -10.56 5.27
N MET A 76 12.15 -10.80 4.99
CA MET A 76 12.88 -11.98 5.44
C MET A 76 13.70 -11.65 6.68
N LEU A 77 13.58 -12.50 7.69
CA LEU A 77 14.47 -12.51 8.85
C LEU A 77 15.54 -13.58 8.61
N LEU A 78 16.79 -13.16 8.55
CA LEU A 78 17.95 -14.03 8.44
C LEU A 78 18.63 -14.12 9.82
N GLY A 79 18.71 -15.34 10.33
CA GLY A 79 19.37 -15.72 11.56
C GLY A 79 19.50 -17.24 11.61
N ASP A 80 20.56 -17.74 12.23
CA ASP A 80 20.72 -19.19 12.44
C ASP A 80 19.57 -19.67 13.34
N ASN A 81 18.99 -20.84 13.09
CA ASN A 81 17.82 -21.40 13.82
C ASN A 81 18.08 -21.71 15.31
N ARG A 82 19.13 -21.13 15.89
CA ARG A 82 19.42 -21.13 17.32
C ARG A 82 18.83 -19.88 17.92
N VAL A 83 17.52 -19.95 18.15
CA VAL A 83 16.88 -19.08 19.14
C VAL A 83 17.41 -19.55 20.49
N ASP A 84 18.61 -19.12 20.86
CA ASP A 84 18.94 -18.97 22.27
C ASP A 84 18.07 -17.79 22.75
N ASP A 85 17.44 -17.93 23.92
CA ASP A 85 16.50 -16.94 24.49
C ASP A 85 17.11 -15.52 24.70
N ASP A 86 18.40 -15.34 24.39
CA ASP A 86 19.20 -14.13 24.54
C ASP A 86 19.50 -13.36 23.22
N VAL A 87 18.97 -13.78 22.06
CA VAL A 87 19.18 -13.01 20.81
C VAL A 87 18.49 -11.66 20.88
N ARG A 88 19.27 -10.58 20.89
CA ARG A 88 18.75 -9.21 20.85
C ARG A 88 18.26 -8.90 19.44
N LEU A 89 17.16 -8.15 19.32
CA LEU A 89 16.58 -7.73 18.03
C LEU A 89 17.59 -7.04 17.07
N ILE A 90 18.71 -6.52 17.60
CA ILE A 90 19.79 -5.88 16.84
C ILE A 90 20.66 -6.87 16.04
N ASP A 91 20.59 -8.17 16.32
CA ASP A 91 21.40 -9.21 15.66
C ASP A 91 20.64 -9.90 14.50
N LEU A 92 19.39 -9.51 14.24
CA LEU A 92 18.58 -10.03 13.13
C LEU A 92 18.95 -9.32 11.82
N ASP A 93 19.43 -10.07 10.83
CA ASP A 93 19.61 -9.54 9.46
C ASP A 93 18.25 -9.52 8.75
N VAL A 94 17.66 -8.34 8.62
CA VAL A 94 16.37 -8.14 7.94
C VAL A 94 16.61 -7.78 6.48
N ARG A 95 16.02 -8.55 5.55
CA ARG A 95 16.09 -8.26 4.11
C ARG A 95 14.72 -8.12 3.49
N LEU A 96 14.59 -7.11 2.62
CA LEU A 96 13.43 -6.93 1.77
C LEU A 96 13.64 -7.68 0.45
N ILE A 97 12.62 -8.42 0.02
CA ILE A 97 12.64 -9.22 -1.21
C ILE A 97 11.50 -8.81 -2.14
N ASP A 98 11.45 -9.39 -3.35
CA ASP A 98 10.34 -9.17 -4.28
C ASP A 98 10.19 -7.68 -4.69
N LEU A 99 11.28 -7.12 -5.22
CA LEU A 99 11.40 -5.71 -5.58
C LEU A 99 10.82 -5.37 -6.97
N GLU A 100 9.92 -6.20 -7.50
CA GLU A 100 9.36 -6.02 -8.85
C GLU A 100 8.50 -4.75 -8.98
N LEU A 101 7.91 -4.29 -7.87
CA LEU A 101 7.14 -3.05 -7.80
C LEU A 101 7.93 -1.88 -7.20
N ALA A 102 9.24 -2.05 -6.98
CA ALA A 102 10.07 -1.03 -6.39
C ALA A 102 10.29 0.14 -7.36
N GLY A 103 10.30 1.36 -6.84
CA GLY A 103 10.46 2.57 -7.63
C GLY A 103 9.94 3.82 -6.93
N PRO A 104 9.80 4.94 -7.64
CA PRO A 104 9.25 6.18 -7.10
C PRO A 104 7.81 5.95 -6.60
N ASN A 105 7.56 6.12 -5.30
CA ASN A 105 6.23 6.05 -4.71
C ASN A 105 6.12 6.90 -3.42
N TYR A 106 4.93 7.02 -2.85
CA TYR A 106 4.72 7.67 -1.56
C TYR A 106 5.26 6.79 -0.43
N ARG A 107 6.06 7.34 0.47
CA ARG A 107 6.58 6.61 1.64
C ARG A 107 5.44 6.09 2.51
N GLY A 108 4.37 6.88 2.69
CA GLY A 108 3.21 6.49 3.47
C GLY A 108 2.47 5.30 2.87
N PHE A 109 2.56 5.07 1.56
CA PHE A 109 1.96 3.91 0.91
C PHE A 109 2.66 2.61 1.29
N ASP A 110 4.00 2.58 1.26
CA ASP A 110 4.78 1.43 1.70
C ASP A 110 4.58 1.14 3.19
N LEU A 111 4.66 2.19 4.02
CA LEU A 111 4.42 2.07 5.45
C LEU A 111 3.00 1.54 5.71
N ALA A 112 1.99 2.08 5.03
CA ALA A 112 0.62 1.61 5.15
C ALA A 112 0.45 0.15 4.67
N LYS A 113 1.21 -0.30 3.67
CA LYS A 113 1.17 -1.70 3.21
C LYS A 113 1.64 -2.68 4.30
N LEU A 114 2.64 -2.31 5.10
CA LEU A 114 3.10 -3.12 6.22
C LEU A 114 1.99 -3.31 7.26
N PHE A 115 1.18 -2.26 7.45
CA PHE A 115 0.04 -2.22 8.37
C PHE A 115 -1.29 -2.61 7.73
N ARG A 116 -1.31 -3.06 6.46
CA ARG A 116 -2.56 -3.37 5.74
C ARG A 116 -3.35 -4.43 6.51
N ILE A 117 -4.48 -3.97 7.03
CA ILE A 117 -4.99 -4.30 8.36
C ILE A 117 -5.46 -5.76 8.49
N ASP A 118 -4.71 -6.54 9.26
CA ASP A 118 -5.29 -7.54 10.16
C ASP A 118 -5.69 -6.79 11.45
N PRO A 119 -6.98 -6.57 11.71
CA PRO A 119 -7.44 -5.82 12.88
C PRO A 119 -7.08 -6.52 14.20
N TYR A 120 -6.71 -7.81 14.16
CA TYR A 120 -6.24 -8.55 15.34
C TYR A 120 -4.75 -8.31 15.64
N ARG A 121 -3.98 -7.75 14.70
CA ARG A 121 -2.53 -7.50 14.86
C ARG A 121 -2.16 -6.03 14.91
N PHE A 122 -3.04 -5.16 14.42
CA PHE A 122 -2.87 -3.71 14.43
C PHE A 122 -3.28 -3.11 15.78
N SER A 123 -2.45 -2.23 16.33
CA SER A 123 -2.83 -1.29 17.40
C SER A 123 -2.22 0.08 17.10
N GLU A 124 -2.92 1.15 17.46
CA GLU A 124 -2.39 2.52 17.33
C GLU A 124 -1.06 2.69 18.09
N GLU A 125 -0.89 1.99 19.21
CA GLU A 125 0.34 1.98 19.99
C GLU A 125 1.52 1.40 19.19
N ARG A 126 1.36 0.20 18.60
CA ARG A 126 2.42 -0.42 17.79
C ARG A 126 2.71 0.35 16.51
N PHE A 127 1.68 0.94 15.92
CA PHE A 127 1.82 1.82 14.78
C PHE A 127 2.67 3.04 15.12
N SER A 128 2.36 3.71 16.23
CA SER A 128 3.10 4.88 16.72
C SER A 128 4.54 4.52 17.10
N GLU A 129 4.74 3.40 17.80
CA GLU A 129 6.06 2.89 18.17
C GLU A 129 6.92 2.61 16.94
N PHE A 130 6.38 1.89 15.94
CA PHE A 130 7.10 1.62 14.69
C PHE A 130 7.48 2.90 13.96
N LEU A 131 6.55 3.85 13.85
CA LEU A 131 6.84 5.13 13.18
C LEU A 131 7.89 5.95 13.94
N SER A 132 7.92 5.91 15.28
CA SER A 132 8.97 6.54 16.07
C SER A 132 10.33 5.98 15.70
N VAL A 133 10.48 4.64 15.71
CA VAL A 133 11.74 3.96 15.37
C VAL A 133 12.14 4.24 13.92
N TYR A 134 11.19 4.22 12.98
CA TYR A 134 11.43 4.57 11.58
C TYR A 134 11.95 6.00 11.44
N CYS A 135 11.31 6.97 12.09
CA CYS A 135 11.68 8.37 12.02
C CYS A 135 13.05 8.65 12.68
N GLU A 136 13.30 8.08 13.86
CA GLU A 136 14.59 8.16 14.55
C GLU A 136 15.72 7.58 13.69
N THR A 137 15.50 6.40 13.10
CA THR A 137 16.47 5.73 12.23
C THR A 137 16.74 6.53 10.96
N ALA A 138 15.69 7.11 10.37
CA ALA A 138 15.78 7.98 9.21
C ALA A 138 16.34 9.38 9.54
N LYS A 139 16.52 9.70 10.83
CA LYS A 139 17.00 11.00 11.34
C LYS A 139 16.15 12.17 10.83
N VAL A 140 14.84 11.99 10.79
CA VAL A 140 13.91 13.06 10.43
C VAL A 140 13.57 13.89 11.66
N ASP A 141 13.25 15.18 11.45
CA ASP A 141 12.78 16.04 12.53
C ASP A 141 11.32 15.76 12.93
N GLU A 142 10.89 16.34 14.06
CA GLU A 142 9.54 16.14 14.60
C GLU A 142 8.43 16.61 13.63
N SER A 143 8.69 17.66 12.84
CA SER A 143 7.71 18.16 11.87
C SER A 143 7.49 17.13 10.77
N LEU A 144 8.58 16.59 10.23
CA LEU A 144 8.53 15.58 9.18
C LEU A 144 7.99 14.24 9.70
N ALA A 145 8.26 13.88 10.95
CA ALA A 145 7.69 12.70 11.59
C ALA A 145 6.14 12.77 11.65
N LYS A 146 5.58 13.92 12.05
CA LYS A 146 4.12 14.16 12.04
C LYS A 146 3.54 14.08 10.63
N GLU A 147 4.26 14.59 9.63
CA GLU A 147 3.86 14.46 8.22
C GLU A 147 3.85 13.00 7.77
N ILE A 148 4.86 12.20 8.13
CA ILE A 148 4.96 10.77 7.80
C ILE A 148 3.79 10.00 8.42
N GLU A 149 3.45 10.27 9.68
CA GLU A 149 2.32 9.65 10.35
C GLU A 149 1.01 9.96 9.62
N LYS A 150 0.76 11.25 9.33
CA LYS A 150 -0.41 11.70 8.57
C LYS A 150 -0.48 11.02 7.20
N GLU A 151 0.63 11.05 6.46
CA GLU A 151 0.76 10.43 5.13
C GLU A 151 0.41 8.95 5.16
N THR A 152 0.94 8.22 6.15
CA THR A 152 0.71 6.79 6.32
C THR A 152 -0.77 6.50 6.62
N LYS A 153 -1.40 7.28 7.51
CA LYS A 153 -2.83 7.13 7.83
C LYS A 153 -3.73 7.41 6.62
N VAL A 154 -3.41 8.43 5.82
CA VAL A 154 -4.13 8.72 4.57
C VAL A 154 -3.95 7.60 3.54
N CYS A 155 -2.79 6.95 3.52
CA CYS A 155 -2.52 5.86 2.59
C CYS A 155 -3.18 4.53 2.96
N LEU A 156 -3.73 4.36 4.17
CA LEU A 156 -4.47 3.15 4.58
C LEU A 156 -5.66 2.80 3.65
N PRO A 157 -6.60 3.72 3.37
CA PRO A 157 -7.66 3.45 2.39
C PRO A 157 -7.08 3.18 0.99
N LEU A 158 -6.00 3.87 0.60
CA LEU A 158 -5.36 3.69 -0.70
C LEU A 158 -4.78 2.28 -0.88
N VAL A 159 -4.17 1.66 0.14
CA VAL A 159 -3.70 0.27 0.04
C VAL A 159 -4.83 -0.75 -0.06
N HIS A 160 -6.04 -0.41 0.42
CA HIS A 160 -7.23 -1.23 0.22
C HIS A 160 -7.81 -1.06 -1.17
N LEU A 161 -7.83 0.17 -1.70
CA LEU A 161 -8.25 0.46 -3.07
C LEU A 161 -7.35 -0.24 -4.09
N GLU A 162 -6.03 -0.18 -3.90
CA GLU A 162 -5.06 -0.86 -4.76
C GLU A 162 -5.32 -2.37 -4.80
N ALA A 163 -5.50 -2.99 -3.64
CA ALA A 163 -5.81 -4.41 -3.55
C ALA A 163 -7.16 -4.76 -4.19
N ALA A 164 -8.17 -3.89 -4.04
CA ALA A 164 -9.48 -4.08 -4.67
C ALA A 164 -9.35 -4.02 -6.20
N VAL A 165 -8.62 -3.06 -6.76
CA VAL A 165 -8.39 -3.00 -8.22
C VAL A 165 -7.63 -4.23 -8.72
N PHE A 166 -6.63 -4.71 -7.96
CA PHE A 166 -5.92 -5.95 -8.29
C PHE A 166 -6.85 -7.17 -8.35
N PHE A 167 -7.70 -7.38 -7.33
CA PHE A 167 -8.63 -8.52 -7.33
C PHE A 167 -9.75 -8.36 -8.36
N ALA A 168 -10.17 -7.13 -8.67
CA ALA A 168 -11.07 -6.86 -9.77
C ALA A 168 -10.44 -7.27 -11.11
N LEU A 169 -9.15 -6.96 -11.32
CA LEU A 169 -8.43 -7.44 -12.50
C LEU A 169 -8.39 -8.97 -12.55
N ALA A 170 -8.10 -9.64 -11.43
CA ALA A 170 -8.09 -11.10 -11.38
C ALA A 170 -9.44 -11.72 -11.79
N VAL A 171 -10.55 -11.16 -11.27
CA VAL A 171 -11.92 -11.57 -11.63
C VAL A 171 -12.20 -11.30 -13.10
N ALA A 172 -11.94 -10.07 -13.57
CA ALA A 172 -12.21 -9.66 -14.94
C ALA A 172 -11.35 -10.43 -15.95
N MET A 173 -10.13 -10.79 -15.63
CA MET A 173 -9.29 -11.59 -16.52
C MET A 173 -9.59 -13.09 -16.46
N GLY A 174 -10.40 -13.53 -15.48
CA GLY A 174 -10.59 -14.95 -15.20
C GLY A 174 -9.26 -15.66 -14.91
N GLN A 175 -8.25 -14.93 -14.43
CA GLN A 175 -6.90 -15.43 -14.27
C GLN A 175 -6.74 -16.15 -12.93
N ASP A 176 -6.09 -17.31 -13.01
CA ASP A 176 -5.50 -17.97 -11.85
C ASP A 176 -4.04 -17.52 -11.74
N PHE A 177 -3.76 -16.62 -10.81
CA PHE A 177 -2.39 -16.17 -10.48
C PHE A 177 -1.60 -17.22 -9.66
N GLY A 178 -1.88 -18.52 -9.84
CA GLY A 178 -1.10 -19.61 -9.26
C GLY A 178 -1.39 -19.87 -7.77
N GLY A 179 -2.60 -19.57 -7.29
CA GLY A 179 -3.02 -19.96 -5.95
C GLY A 179 -3.34 -21.47 -5.87
N PRO A 180 -3.38 -22.08 -4.68
CA PRO A 180 -3.76 -23.50 -4.52
C PRO A 180 -5.19 -23.83 -4.98
N SER A 181 -5.98 -22.82 -5.39
CA SER A 181 -7.27 -23.00 -6.04
C SER A 181 -7.44 -21.93 -7.12
N SER A 182 -7.79 -22.37 -8.32
CA SER A 182 -8.16 -21.57 -9.50
C SER A 182 -9.50 -20.84 -9.34
N ASP A 183 -9.83 -20.43 -8.12
CA ASP A 183 -11.20 -20.21 -7.71
C ASP A 183 -11.58 -18.74 -7.84
N LYS A 184 -12.34 -18.43 -8.90
CA LYS A 184 -13.00 -17.14 -9.10
C LYS A 184 -13.73 -16.66 -7.84
N ALA A 185 -14.35 -17.56 -7.06
CA ALA A 185 -15.04 -17.21 -5.82
C ALA A 185 -14.10 -16.63 -4.76
N ARG A 186 -12.86 -17.12 -4.68
CA ARG A 186 -11.84 -16.58 -3.78
C ARG A 186 -11.45 -15.16 -4.17
N TRP A 187 -11.22 -14.91 -5.47
CA TRP A 187 -10.87 -13.56 -5.94
C TRP A 187 -12.01 -12.58 -5.73
N GLU A 188 -13.26 -12.99 -5.99
CA GLU A 188 -14.43 -12.18 -5.68
C GLU A 188 -14.59 -11.89 -4.18
N ALA A 189 -14.34 -12.88 -3.32
CA ALA A 189 -14.38 -12.69 -1.88
C ALA A 189 -13.32 -11.69 -1.39
N LEU A 190 -12.09 -11.81 -1.91
CA LEU A 190 -11.00 -10.88 -1.62
C LEU A 190 -11.29 -9.48 -2.15
N LEU A 191 -11.84 -9.36 -3.37
CA LEU A 191 -12.31 -8.10 -3.93
C LEU A 191 -13.33 -7.42 -3.01
N ARG A 192 -14.38 -8.14 -2.61
CA ARG A 192 -15.43 -7.60 -1.74
C ARG A 192 -14.89 -7.17 -0.38
N ASP A 193 -14.01 -7.97 0.23
CA ASP A 193 -13.38 -7.61 1.51
C ASP A 193 -12.54 -6.33 1.40
N ARG A 194 -11.68 -6.24 0.39
CA ARG A 194 -10.82 -5.05 0.21
C ARG A 194 -11.63 -3.81 -0.15
N TRP A 195 -12.65 -3.96 -0.98
CA TRP A 195 -13.58 -2.88 -1.29
C TRP A 195 -14.34 -2.40 -0.06
N ALA A 196 -14.85 -3.30 0.77
CA ALA A 196 -15.53 -2.93 2.01
C ALA A 196 -14.61 -2.15 2.97
N LYS A 197 -13.35 -2.59 3.11
CA LYS A 197 -12.33 -1.88 3.91
C LYS A 197 -11.99 -0.50 3.35
N TYR A 198 -11.86 -0.38 2.03
CA TYR A 198 -11.69 0.91 1.37
C TYR A 198 -12.88 1.84 1.69
N MET A 199 -14.11 1.37 1.46
CA MET A 199 -15.32 2.17 1.70
C MET A 199 -15.48 2.57 3.17
N ALA A 200 -15.11 1.71 4.11
CA ALA A 200 -15.17 2.01 5.54
C ALA A 200 -14.10 3.02 6.00
N SER A 201 -12.96 3.08 5.32
CA SER A 201 -11.83 3.94 5.69
C SER A 201 -11.69 5.21 4.84
N LYS A 202 -12.45 5.34 3.73
CA LYS A 202 -12.30 6.50 2.83
C LYS A 202 -12.66 7.84 3.49
N ALA A 203 -13.58 7.84 4.46
CA ALA A 203 -13.94 9.05 5.20
C ALA A 203 -12.78 9.60 6.04
N THR A 204 -11.81 8.76 6.42
CA THR A 204 -10.60 9.19 7.13
C THR A 204 -9.79 10.18 6.29
N ILE A 205 -9.89 10.11 4.96
CA ILE A 205 -9.22 11.04 4.05
C ILE A 205 -9.82 12.45 4.15
N ASP A 206 -11.15 12.55 4.26
CA ASP A 206 -11.85 13.83 4.39
C ASP A 206 -11.44 14.56 5.68
N VAL A 207 -11.24 13.83 6.78
CA VAL A 207 -10.73 14.39 8.05
C VAL A 207 -9.39 15.10 7.86
N PHE A 208 -8.51 14.56 7.01
CA PHE A 208 -7.20 15.15 6.75
C PHE A 208 -7.21 16.26 5.69
N ARG A 209 -8.31 16.40 4.94
CA ARG A 209 -8.54 17.47 3.95
C ARG A 209 -8.92 18.79 4.63
N ASP A 210 -9.70 18.74 5.71
CA ASP A 210 -10.23 19.93 6.39
C ASP A 210 -9.23 20.60 7.36
N VAL A 211 -8.02 20.01 7.49
CA VAL A 211 -6.92 20.50 8.34
C VAL A 211 -5.80 21.15 7.50
N MET A 212 -6.04 21.37 6.20
CA MET A 212 -5.13 22.08 5.27
C MET A 212 -5.75 23.41 4.83
#